data_AF-A0A973ELU8-F1
#
_entry.id   AF-A0A973ELU8-F1
#
_cell.length_a   1.000
_cell.length_b   1.000
_cell.length_c   1.000
_cell.angle_alpha   90.00
_cell.angle_beta   90.00
_cell.angle_gamma   90.00
#
_symmetry.space_group_name_H-M   'P 1'
#
loop_
_entity.id
_entity.type
_entity.pdbx_description
1 polymer ?
#
loop_
_entity_poly.entity_id
_entity_poly.type
_entity_poly.pdbx_seq_one_letter_code
_entity_poly.pdbx_strand_id
1 'polypeptide(L)'
;MRMIKVKTDKPSNTAPGQEAWSGNPVGLFWEQSLVWGILCVKTLTDLGVPFHLLGADDIRTGCLERYRVLLVPGGWASHKVRVLGDAGRTRIASFIEQGGSYIGFCGGAGLALSSPPSLGLVPLERMPLTRRLPSASGTIQIRGNEHHPAWRNLPPDIPVSVWWPSQFGSSQCPGSTCVASYWKTGADFQVADIPVKEVIAGNFRWQDLEQAYGINLDPERILGHPAILEVRSGRGLLILSYPHLETPGDTWGNRLLFNMLRYLDSEAAMALPSSAPPPPPCFDAPPGRAAARALEAAWRDAANLVAFGEQNLLWNRRGSWLLNWRRGIRGLEYGFLEVALRCALDHLPAGPGGDAPYDPWVAPARKIEVEVRKFCSMARELLEEEKPAARNGQLSKLGKVNRRVDDLRARLFGTRMNHGGMCAQIFDDLDTLLLHLLRMNRP
;
A
#
# COMPACT_ATOMS: atom_id res chain seq x y z
N MET A 1 -14.93 -8.97 28.61
CA MET A 1 -14.90 -10.40 28.23
C MET A 1 -13.45 -10.73 27.87
N ARG A 2 -12.73 -11.45 28.76
CA ARG A 2 -11.31 -11.78 28.58
C ARG A 2 -11.16 -12.75 27.40
N MET A 3 -10.48 -12.35 26.33
CA MET A 3 -10.08 -13.31 25.29
C MET A 3 -8.97 -14.21 25.82
N ILE A 4 -9.22 -15.51 25.73
CA ILE A 4 -8.31 -16.59 26.05
C ILE A 4 -7.07 -16.43 25.16
N LYS A 5 -5.87 -16.34 25.77
CA LYS A 5 -4.59 -16.48 25.07
C LYS A 5 -4.52 -17.90 24.52
N VAL A 6 -4.86 -18.08 23.24
CA VAL A 6 -4.48 -19.27 22.49
C VAL A 6 -2.96 -19.17 22.30
N LYS A 7 -2.22 -20.13 22.87
CA LYS A 7 -0.84 -20.40 22.44
C LYS A 7 -0.90 -20.73 20.96
N THR A 8 -0.46 -19.81 20.11
CA THR A 8 -0.16 -20.10 18.73
C THR A 8 1.20 -20.80 18.71
N ASP A 9 1.20 -22.13 18.63
CA ASP A 9 2.34 -22.82 18.01
C ASP A 9 2.53 -22.17 16.64
N LYS A 10 3.71 -21.56 16.37
CA LYS A 10 4.01 -21.00 15.05
C LYS A 10 3.90 -22.14 14.03
N PRO A 11 2.91 -22.16 13.13
CA PRO A 11 2.93 -23.12 12.04
C PRO A 11 4.11 -22.77 11.15
N SER A 12 4.87 -23.77 10.70
CA SER A 12 5.84 -23.57 9.61
C SER A 12 5.06 -23.05 8.40
N ASN A 13 5.23 -21.78 8.08
CA ASN A 13 4.35 -21.04 7.19
C ASN A 13 4.67 -21.25 5.69
N THR A 14 5.50 -22.25 5.38
CA THR A 14 5.74 -22.69 4.02
C THR A 14 4.55 -23.55 3.58
N ALA A 15 3.79 -23.05 2.60
CA ALA A 15 2.79 -23.88 1.92
C ALA A 15 3.47 -25.20 1.43
N PRO A 16 2.80 -26.36 1.49
CA PRO A 16 3.38 -27.62 1.05
C PRO A 16 3.99 -27.50 -0.35
N GLY A 17 5.30 -27.73 -0.47
CA GLY A 17 6.05 -27.65 -1.74
C GLY A 17 6.62 -26.27 -2.10
N GLN A 18 6.54 -25.26 -1.21
CA GLN A 18 7.25 -23.98 -1.40
C GLN A 18 8.70 -24.10 -0.90
N GLU A 19 9.67 -23.88 -1.79
CA GLU A 19 11.10 -23.85 -1.47
C GLU A 19 11.40 -22.73 -0.44
N ALA A 20 12.37 -22.96 0.45
CA ALA A 20 12.80 -21.94 1.40
C ALA A 20 13.52 -20.76 0.68
N TRP A 21 13.47 -19.57 1.27
CA TRP A 21 14.23 -18.43 0.76
C TRP A 21 15.75 -18.68 0.88
N SER A 22 16.50 -18.36 -0.18
CA SER A 22 17.95 -18.56 -0.25
C SER A 22 18.71 -17.33 -0.79
N GLY A 23 18.03 -16.22 -1.01
CA GLY A 23 18.61 -14.98 -1.55
C GLY A 23 19.08 -14.00 -0.47
N ASN A 24 19.54 -12.82 -0.89
CA ASN A 24 19.89 -11.76 0.07
C ASN A 24 18.62 -11.18 0.74
N PRO A 25 18.74 -10.47 1.87
CA PRO A 25 17.63 -9.68 2.39
C PRO A 25 17.10 -8.69 1.34
N VAL A 26 15.79 -8.55 1.25
CA VAL A 26 15.13 -7.57 0.38
C VAL A 26 15.16 -6.18 1.03
N GLY A 27 15.54 -5.15 0.29
CA GLY A 27 15.36 -3.77 0.73
C GLY A 27 13.91 -3.34 0.51
N LEU A 28 13.17 -3.02 1.56
CA LEU A 28 11.77 -2.56 1.46
C LEU A 28 11.72 -1.05 1.72
N PHE A 29 11.34 -0.26 0.71
CA PHE A 29 11.21 1.18 0.87
C PHE A 29 9.95 1.55 1.67
N TRP A 30 10.14 1.97 2.92
CA TRP A 30 9.08 2.13 3.91
C TRP A 30 8.27 3.43 3.74
N GLU A 31 8.94 4.57 3.62
CA GLU A 31 8.26 5.87 3.76
C GLU A 31 7.15 6.10 2.71
N GLN A 32 6.06 6.73 3.17
CA GLN A 32 4.85 7.01 2.40
C GLN A 32 4.15 5.75 1.86
N SER A 33 4.37 4.60 2.53
CA SER A 33 3.68 3.33 2.23
C SER A 33 2.52 3.07 3.17
N LEU A 34 2.61 3.48 4.44
CA LEU A 34 1.60 3.28 5.47
C LEU A 34 1.09 1.81 5.48
N VAL A 35 -0.22 1.60 5.37
CA VAL A 35 -0.84 0.28 5.33
C VAL A 35 -0.23 -0.62 4.26
N TRP A 36 0.09 -0.11 3.07
CA TRP A 36 0.71 -0.92 2.01
C TRP A 36 2.08 -1.47 2.44
N GLY A 37 2.85 -0.68 3.20
CA GLY A 37 4.10 -1.13 3.81
C GLY A 37 3.87 -2.19 4.88
N ILE A 38 2.85 -2.00 5.72
CA ILE A 38 2.45 -2.98 6.75
C ILE A 38 2.06 -4.32 6.11
N LEU A 39 1.32 -4.31 4.99
CA LEU A 39 0.98 -5.54 4.27
C LEU A 39 2.23 -6.24 3.74
N CYS A 40 3.18 -5.50 3.17
CA CYS A 40 4.46 -6.06 2.73
C CYS A 40 5.24 -6.68 3.89
N VAL A 41 5.35 -5.98 5.02
CA VAL A 41 6.03 -6.49 6.23
C VAL A 41 5.40 -7.79 6.71
N LYS A 42 4.07 -7.83 6.81
CA LYS A 42 3.35 -9.03 7.22
C LYS A 42 3.58 -10.19 6.25
N THR A 43 3.40 -9.94 4.97
CA THR A 43 3.48 -11.00 3.95
C THR A 43 4.91 -11.52 3.76
N LEU A 44 5.94 -10.67 3.80
CA LEU A 44 7.33 -11.13 3.73
C LEU A 44 7.71 -11.96 4.97
N THR A 45 7.27 -11.54 6.16
CA THR A 45 7.43 -12.31 7.40
C THR A 45 6.74 -13.68 7.28
N ASP A 46 5.48 -13.68 6.82
CA ASP A 46 4.70 -14.89 6.64
C ASP A 46 5.33 -15.83 5.61
N LEU A 47 5.98 -15.30 4.55
CA LEU A 47 6.69 -16.07 3.53
C LEU A 47 8.11 -16.49 3.93
N GLY A 48 8.61 -16.06 5.10
CA GLY A 48 9.98 -16.33 5.54
C GLY A 48 11.05 -15.67 4.65
N VAL A 49 10.72 -14.55 4.00
CA VAL A 49 11.67 -13.77 3.19
C VAL A 49 12.32 -12.72 4.11
N PRO A 50 13.65 -12.73 4.30
CA PRO A 50 14.34 -11.71 5.07
C PRO A 50 14.27 -10.36 4.35
N PHE A 51 14.05 -9.28 5.10
CA PHE A 51 14.01 -7.93 4.55
C PHE A 51 14.49 -6.89 5.57
N HIS A 52 14.89 -5.74 5.05
CA HIS A 52 15.18 -4.55 5.85
C HIS A 52 14.31 -3.39 5.40
N LEU A 53 13.71 -2.69 6.37
CA LEU A 53 12.97 -1.46 6.11
C LEU A 53 13.96 -0.31 5.86
N LEU A 54 13.86 0.32 4.69
CA LEU A 54 14.69 1.45 4.25
C LEU A 54 13.85 2.72 4.24
N GLY A 55 14.30 3.77 4.94
CA GLY A 55 13.78 5.13 4.79
C GLY A 55 14.46 5.85 3.62
N ALA A 56 13.96 7.04 3.25
CA ALA A 56 14.58 7.81 2.18
C ALA A 56 15.99 8.27 2.54
N ASP A 57 16.29 8.50 3.82
CA ASP A 57 17.64 8.87 4.26
C ASP A 57 18.67 7.74 4.05
N ASP A 58 18.29 6.48 4.34
CA ASP A 58 19.15 5.32 4.06
C ASP A 58 19.45 5.22 2.56
N ILE A 59 18.43 5.43 1.72
CA ILE A 59 18.59 5.38 0.25
C ILE A 59 19.49 6.52 -0.22
N ARG A 60 19.27 7.75 0.25
CA ARG A 60 20.07 8.93 -0.12
C ARG A 60 21.55 8.76 0.24
N THR A 61 21.82 8.13 1.38
CA THR A 61 23.18 7.85 1.89
C THR A 61 23.83 6.62 1.25
N GLY A 62 23.16 5.92 0.33
CA GLY A 62 23.75 4.89 -0.51
C GLY A 62 23.57 3.44 -0.02
N CYS A 63 22.60 3.16 0.85
CA CYS A 63 22.41 1.81 1.39
C CYS A 63 22.11 0.73 0.33
N LEU A 64 21.57 1.13 -0.83
CA LEU A 64 21.12 0.22 -1.91
C LEU A 64 22.25 -0.62 -2.51
N GLU A 65 23.50 -0.17 -2.44
CA GLU A 65 24.68 -0.91 -2.92
C GLU A 65 24.86 -2.28 -2.24
N ARG A 66 24.17 -2.49 -1.11
CA ARG A 66 24.25 -3.72 -0.31
C ARG A 66 23.08 -4.68 -0.53
N TYR A 67 22.15 -4.33 -1.41
CA TYR A 67 20.94 -5.11 -1.70
C TYR A 67 20.96 -5.58 -3.15
N ARG A 68 20.15 -6.61 -3.44
CA ARG A 68 19.89 -7.08 -4.80
C ARG A 68 18.51 -6.70 -5.29
N VAL A 69 17.53 -6.63 -4.37
CA VAL A 69 16.13 -6.34 -4.69
C VAL A 69 15.66 -5.17 -3.84
N LEU A 70 15.07 -4.17 -4.49
CA LEU A 70 14.31 -3.09 -3.87
C LEU A 70 12.82 -3.32 -4.11
N LEU A 71 12.08 -3.57 -3.03
CA LEU A 71 10.61 -3.64 -3.03
C LEU A 71 10.04 -2.27 -2.65
N VAL A 72 9.13 -1.76 -3.48
CA VAL A 72 8.44 -0.49 -3.27
C VAL A 72 6.93 -0.74 -3.16
N PRO A 73 6.36 -0.61 -1.95
CA PRO A 73 4.92 -0.78 -1.75
C PRO A 73 4.08 0.28 -2.46
N GLY A 74 2.76 0.09 -2.40
CA GLY A 74 1.77 1.08 -2.80
C GLY A 74 1.88 2.42 -2.06
N GLY A 75 1.00 3.34 -2.41
CA GLY A 75 0.97 4.70 -1.86
C GLY A 75 0.98 5.77 -2.95
N TRP A 76 1.13 7.03 -2.55
CA TRP A 76 1.16 8.13 -3.50
C TRP A 76 2.57 8.35 -4.05
N ALA A 77 2.75 8.15 -5.35
CA ALA A 77 4.04 8.38 -6.01
C ALA A 77 4.55 9.82 -5.79
N SER A 78 3.66 10.82 -5.77
CA SER A 78 3.99 12.21 -5.44
C SER A 78 4.68 12.35 -4.09
N HIS A 79 4.22 11.62 -3.08
CA HIS A 79 4.78 11.71 -1.73
C HIS A 79 6.10 10.96 -1.64
N LYS A 80 6.20 9.80 -2.30
CA LYS A 80 7.45 9.03 -2.39
C LYS A 80 8.55 9.83 -3.09
N VAL A 81 8.24 10.51 -4.20
CA VAL A 81 9.18 11.43 -4.88
C VAL A 81 9.61 12.56 -3.94
N ARG A 82 8.67 13.16 -3.20
CA ARG A 82 8.96 14.24 -2.24
C ARG A 82 9.99 13.80 -1.19
N VAL A 83 9.80 12.66 -0.55
CA VAL A 83 10.69 12.20 0.54
C VAL A 83 12.04 11.70 0.01
N LEU A 84 12.07 11.08 -1.17
CA LEU A 84 13.32 10.64 -1.81
C LEU A 84 14.18 11.83 -2.27
N GLY A 85 13.55 12.87 -2.81
CA GLY A 85 14.23 13.99 -3.46
C GLY A 85 15.12 13.55 -4.63
N ASP A 86 15.89 14.49 -5.18
CA ASP A 86 16.77 14.22 -6.32
C ASP A 86 17.89 13.24 -5.96
N ALA A 87 18.44 13.33 -4.75
CA ALA A 87 19.46 12.41 -4.29
C ALA A 87 18.95 10.96 -4.23
N GLY A 88 17.75 10.73 -3.67
CA GLY A 88 17.16 9.39 -3.61
C GLY A 88 16.81 8.85 -4.99
N ARG A 89 16.30 9.72 -5.88
CA ARG A 89 16.06 9.38 -7.29
C ARG A 89 17.34 8.90 -7.98
N THR A 90 18.43 9.66 -7.86
CA THR A 90 19.73 9.30 -8.45
C THR A 90 20.25 7.98 -7.89
N ARG A 91 20.10 7.74 -6.57
CA ARG A 91 20.54 6.50 -5.93
C ARG A 91 19.75 5.28 -6.43
N ILE A 92 18.44 5.39 -6.58
CA ILE A 92 17.61 4.31 -7.14
C ILE A 92 17.96 4.08 -8.61
N ALA A 93 18.08 5.13 -9.42
CA ALA A 93 18.46 4.99 -10.83
C ALA A 93 19.81 4.28 -10.98
N SER A 94 20.83 4.70 -10.22
CA SER A 94 22.15 4.08 -10.25
C SER A 94 22.11 2.62 -9.79
N PHE A 95 21.32 2.30 -8.76
CA PHE A 95 21.12 0.92 -8.32
C PHE A 95 20.60 0.03 -9.46
N ILE A 96 19.60 0.50 -10.22
CA ILE A 96 19.06 -0.23 -11.37
C ILE A 96 20.10 -0.32 -12.50
N GLU A 97 20.79 0.77 -12.85
CA GLU A 97 21.84 0.78 -13.88
C GLU A 97 22.98 -0.22 -13.56
N GLN A 98 23.27 -0.41 -12.28
CA GLN A 98 24.30 -1.32 -11.81
C GLN A 98 23.88 -2.80 -11.79
N GLY A 99 22.60 -3.11 -12.03
CA GLY A 99 22.08 -4.48 -12.05
C GLY A 99 21.15 -4.83 -10.89
N GLY A 100 20.77 -3.84 -10.07
CA GLY A 100 19.77 -3.99 -9.03
C GLY A 100 18.39 -4.28 -9.61
N SER A 101 17.64 -5.12 -8.89
CA SER A 101 16.27 -5.48 -9.25
C SER A 101 15.25 -4.63 -8.49
N TYR A 102 14.15 -4.29 -9.14
CA TYR A 102 13.03 -3.51 -8.58
C TYR A 102 11.74 -4.31 -8.64
N ILE A 103 10.93 -4.25 -7.59
CA ILE A 103 9.52 -4.65 -7.65
C ILE A 103 8.64 -3.58 -7.02
N GLY A 104 7.66 -3.10 -7.78
CA GLY A 104 6.74 -2.06 -7.34
C GLY A 104 5.29 -2.51 -7.37
N PHE A 105 4.53 -2.20 -6.32
CA PHE A 105 3.09 -2.46 -6.25
C PHE A 105 2.27 -1.19 -6.40
N CYS A 106 1.27 -1.20 -7.28
CA CYS A 106 0.30 -0.13 -7.49
C CYS A 106 0.95 1.27 -7.59
N GLY A 107 0.96 2.03 -6.50
CA GLY A 107 1.67 3.29 -6.39
C GLY A 107 3.19 3.21 -6.64
N GLY A 108 3.83 2.15 -6.15
CA GLY A 108 5.23 1.80 -6.40
C GLY A 108 5.49 1.44 -7.86
N ALA A 109 4.64 0.61 -8.48
CA ALA A 109 4.72 0.37 -9.93
C ALA A 109 4.66 1.69 -10.71
N GLY A 110 3.70 2.53 -10.34
CA GLY A 110 3.52 3.85 -10.93
C GLY A 110 4.61 4.88 -10.61
N LEU A 111 5.47 4.63 -9.61
CA LEU A 111 6.62 5.47 -9.25
C LEU A 111 7.77 5.27 -10.24
N ALA A 112 7.93 4.06 -10.79
CA ALA A 112 8.98 3.74 -11.76
C ALA A 112 8.70 4.26 -13.18
N LEU A 113 7.44 4.58 -13.50
CA LEU A 113 6.99 5.04 -14.81
C LEU A 113 7.56 6.42 -15.22
N SER A 114 7.38 6.83 -16.47
CA SER A 114 7.78 8.14 -16.97
C SER A 114 6.77 9.25 -16.70
N SER A 115 5.50 8.92 -16.43
CA SER A 115 4.46 9.94 -16.16
C SER A 115 4.64 10.58 -14.77
N PRO A 116 4.91 11.90 -14.69
CA PRO A 116 5.12 12.56 -13.41
C PRO A 116 3.84 12.57 -12.56
N PRO A 117 3.96 12.55 -11.23
CA PRO A 117 5.20 12.48 -10.45
C PRO A 117 5.75 11.04 -10.39
N SER A 118 7.02 10.88 -10.78
CA SER A 118 7.69 9.59 -10.89
C SER A 118 9.22 9.72 -10.82
N LEU A 119 9.92 8.59 -10.81
CA LEU A 119 11.38 8.52 -10.90
C LEU A 119 11.87 8.44 -12.35
N GLY A 120 11.02 8.00 -13.29
CA GLY A 120 11.37 7.86 -14.71
C GLY A 120 12.36 6.74 -14.98
N LEU A 121 12.20 5.57 -14.34
CA LEU A 121 13.09 4.42 -14.47
C LEU A 121 12.84 3.63 -15.77
N VAL A 122 11.62 3.70 -16.31
CA VAL A 122 11.20 3.03 -17.54
C VAL A 122 10.37 3.95 -18.44
N PRO A 123 10.42 3.77 -19.78
CA PRO A 123 9.66 4.58 -20.74
C PRO A 123 8.21 4.06 -20.88
N LEU A 124 7.53 3.85 -19.76
CA LEU A 124 6.13 3.43 -19.70
C LEU A 124 5.31 4.49 -18.97
N GLU A 125 4.08 4.71 -19.42
CA GLU A 125 3.20 5.75 -18.89
C GLU A 125 1.98 5.18 -18.17
N ARG A 126 1.35 6.02 -17.33
CA ARG A 126 0.04 5.71 -16.77
C ARG A 126 -1.04 5.98 -17.82
N MET A 127 -1.99 5.07 -17.93
CA MET A 127 -3.18 5.31 -18.73
C MET A 127 -3.94 6.54 -18.18
N PRO A 128 -4.37 7.49 -19.04
CA PRO A 128 -5.19 8.62 -18.64
C PRO A 128 -6.50 8.19 -17.97
N LEU A 129 -6.96 9.01 -17.02
CA LEU A 129 -8.22 8.80 -16.29
C LEU A 129 -9.44 8.61 -17.20
N THR A 130 -9.46 9.28 -18.35
CA THR A 130 -10.55 9.23 -19.35
C THR A 130 -10.68 7.88 -20.04
N ARG A 131 -9.63 7.04 -20.04
CA ARG A 131 -9.64 5.73 -20.70
C ARG A 131 -9.68 4.56 -19.72
N ARG A 132 -9.09 4.72 -18.54
CA ARG A 132 -8.94 3.64 -17.55
C ARG A 132 -10.23 3.37 -16.78
N LEU A 133 -10.27 2.26 -16.06
CA LEU A 133 -11.24 1.92 -15.02
C LEU A 133 -10.74 2.46 -13.65
N PRO A 134 -11.12 3.67 -13.23
CA PRO A 134 -10.77 4.16 -11.91
C PRO A 134 -11.56 3.41 -10.84
N SER A 135 -11.11 3.52 -9.59
CA SER A 135 -11.88 3.08 -8.44
C SER A 135 -12.26 1.59 -8.42
N ALA A 136 -11.61 0.74 -9.22
CA ALA A 136 -11.78 -0.72 -9.20
C ALA A 136 -11.15 -1.34 -7.95
N SER A 137 -11.81 -2.31 -7.33
CA SER A 137 -11.27 -2.98 -6.14
C SER A 137 -11.84 -4.36 -5.91
N GLY A 138 -11.03 -5.27 -5.37
CA GLY A 138 -11.42 -6.64 -5.04
C GLY A 138 -10.64 -7.70 -5.76
N THR A 139 -11.18 -8.93 -5.72
CA THR A 139 -10.58 -10.06 -6.42
C THR A 139 -10.77 -9.91 -7.92
N ILE A 140 -9.69 -10.11 -8.68
CA ILE A 140 -9.70 -10.22 -10.13
C ILE A 140 -8.79 -11.37 -10.53
N GLN A 141 -9.19 -12.14 -11.55
CA GLN A 141 -8.36 -13.18 -12.14
C GLN A 141 -7.35 -12.53 -13.07
N ILE A 142 -6.08 -12.93 -12.95
CA ILE A 142 -5.04 -12.61 -13.92
C ILE A 142 -4.61 -13.90 -14.62
N ARG A 143 -4.34 -13.80 -15.93
CA ARG A 143 -3.76 -14.86 -16.74
C ARG A 143 -2.28 -14.58 -16.91
N GLY A 144 -1.43 -15.53 -16.52
CA GLY A 144 0.02 -15.38 -16.61
C GLY A 144 0.64 -15.95 -17.87
N ASN A 145 1.87 -15.52 -18.14
CA ASN A 145 2.76 -16.15 -19.08
C ASN A 145 3.43 -17.37 -18.41
N GLU A 146 2.97 -18.58 -18.74
CA GLU A 146 3.44 -19.84 -18.15
C GLU A 146 4.94 -20.12 -18.38
N HIS A 147 5.55 -19.50 -19.39
CA HIS A 147 6.98 -19.62 -19.67
C HIS A 147 7.84 -18.66 -18.82
N HIS A 148 7.23 -17.70 -18.15
CA HIS A 148 7.96 -16.74 -17.32
C HIS A 148 8.47 -17.43 -16.04
N PRO A 149 9.75 -17.27 -15.64
CA PRO A 149 10.31 -17.95 -14.46
C PRO A 149 9.52 -17.74 -13.16
N ALA A 150 8.95 -16.54 -12.99
CA ALA A 150 8.11 -16.24 -11.82
C ALA A 150 6.75 -16.97 -11.82
N TRP A 151 6.29 -17.52 -12.94
CA TRP A 151 5.03 -18.26 -13.04
C TRP A 151 5.16 -19.76 -12.72
N ARG A 152 6.33 -20.19 -12.23
CA ARG A 152 6.61 -21.59 -11.87
C ARG A 152 5.61 -22.13 -10.84
N ASN A 153 5.03 -23.30 -11.12
CA ASN A 153 4.10 -24.01 -10.24
C ASN A 153 2.83 -23.21 -9.88
N LEU A 154 2.38 -22.36 -10.80
CA LEU A 154 1.11 -21.64 -10.70
C LEU A 154 0.15 -22.13 -11.79
N PRO A 155 -1.17 -22.16 -11.53
CA PRO A 155 -2.17 -22.31 -12.58
C PRO A 155 -2.07 -21.21 -13.65
N PRO A 156 -2.58 -21.43 -14.87
CA PRO A 156 -2.58 -20.40 -15.91
C PRO A 156 -3.29 -19.11 -15.49
N ASP A 157 -4.41 -19.27 -14.76
CA ASP A 157 -5.23 -18.17 -14.23
C ASP A 157 -5.24 -18.24 -12.70
N ILE A 158 -4.94 -17.13 -12.03
CA ILE A 158 -4.98 -17.04 -10.56
C ILE A 158 -5.79 -15.83 -10.08
N PRO A 159 -6.53 -15.95 -8.95
CA PRO A 159 -7.12 -14.80 -8.29
C PRO A 159 -6.01 -13.96 -7.65
N VAL A 160 -6.12 -12.64 -7.78
CA VAL A 160 -5.31 -11.65 -7.05
C VAL A 160 -6.18 -10.48 -6.61
N SER A 161 -5.69 -9.73 -5.63
CA SER A 161 -6.35 -8.52 -5.12
C SER A 161 -5.92 -7.25 -5.87
N VAL A 162 -6.86 -6.39 -6.23
CA VAL A 162 -6.59 -5.01 -6.70
C VAL A 162 -7.25 -3.99 -5.79
N TRP A 163 -6.57 -2.87 -5.56
CA TRP A 163 -7.05 -1.78 -4.70
C TRP A 163 -6.83 -0.43 -5.38
N TRP A 164 -7.82 -0.04 -6.19
CA TRP A 164 -7.84 1.17 -7.02
C TRP A 164 -6.63 1.26 -7.97
N PRO A 165 -6.38 0.22 -8.79
CA PRO A 165 -5.23 0.17 -9.67
C PRO A 165 -5.31 1.28 -10.72
N SER A 166 -4.15 1.71 -11.21
CA SER A 166 -4.08 2.38 -12.51
C SER A 166 -3.95 1.31 -13.61
N GLN A 167 -3.83 1.74 -14.85
CA GLN A 167 -3.50 0.88 -15.99
C GLN A 167 -2.25 1.42 -16.68
N PHE A 168 -1.52 0.55 -17.38
CA PHE A 168 -0.41 0.96 -18.24
C PHE A 168 -0.95 1.61 -19.51
N GLY A 169 -0.41 2.77 -19.89
CA GLY A 169 -0.84 3.54 -21.06
C GLY A 169 -0.42 2.89 -22.39
N SER A 170 0.73 2.23 -22.39
CA SER A 170 1.24 1.32 -23.41
C SER A 170 1.79 0.07 -22.71
N SER A 171 1.65 -1.09 -23.34
CA SER A 171 2.20 -2.36 -22.86
C SER A 171 3.50 -2.76 -23.53
N GLN A 172 3.93 -1.96 -24.53
CA GLN A 172 5.06 -2.25 -25.37
C GLN A 172 6.06 -1.10 -25.26
N CYS A 173 7.23 -1.43 -24.70
CA CYS A 173 8.46 -0.69 -24.91
C CYS A 173 9.61 -1.68 -25.13
N PRO A 174 10.76 -1.24 -25.68
CA PRO A 174 11.91 -2.11 -25.83
C PRO A 174 12.29 -2.74 -24.48
N GLY A 175 12.41 -4.07 -24.44
CA GLY A 175 12.76 -4.81 -23.23
C GLY A 175 11.63 -5.02 -22.22
N SER A 176 10.37 -4.74 -22.58
CA SER A 176 9.21 -5.08 -21.75
C SER A 176 8.60 -6.44 -22.09
N THR A 177 8.26 -7.23 -21.08
CA THR A 177 7.52 -8.49 -21.20
C THR A 177 6.24 -8.41 -20.38
N CYS A 178 5.10 -8.81 -20.95
CA CYS A 178 3.87 -8.97 -20.17
C CYS A 178 3.95 -10.27 -19.36
N VAL A 179 4.00 -10.15 -18.04
CA VAL A 179 4.03 -11.30 -17.12
C VAL A 179 2.63 -11.84 -16.90
N ALA A 180 1.63 -10.95 -16.78
CA ALA A 180 0.23 -11.32 -16.65
C ALA A 180 -0.71 -10.20 -17.11
N SER A 181 -1.89 -10.59 -17.62
CA SER A 181 -2.98 -9.69 -18.00
C SER A 181 -4.22 -9.95 -17.16
N TYR A 182 -5.04 -8.91 -16.94
CA TYR A 182 -6.35 -9.05 -16.33
C TYR A 182 -7.26 -9.92 -17.20
N TRP A 183 -7.98 -10.85 -16.59
CA TRP A 183 -8.79 -11.83 -17.33
C TRP A 183 -10.28 -11.76 -16.99
N LYS A 184 -10.63 -11.82 -15.71
CA LYS A 184 -12.04 -11.90 -15.28
C LYS A 184 -12.25 -11.32 -13.88
N THR A 185 -13.33 -10.58 -13.66
CA THR A 185 -13.69 -10.07 -12.33
C THR A 185 -14.06 -11.19 -11.36
N GLY A 186 -13.62 -11.08 -10.11
CA GLY A 186 -14.02 -11.96 -9.01
C GLY A 186 -15.39 -11.61 -8.42
N ALA A 187 -15.87 -12.45 -7.51
CA ALA A 187 -17.20 -12.33 -6.93
C ALA A 187 -17.40 -11.10 -6.03
N ASP A 188 -16.32 -10.58 -5.43
CA ASP A 188 -16.35 -9.38 -4.60
C ASP A 188 -15.90 -8.12 -5.37
N PHE A 189 -15.63 -8.21 -6.67
CA PHE A 189 -15.12 -7.09 -7.45
C PHE A 189 -16.13 -5.94 -7.52
N GLN A 190 -15.64 -4.73 -7.25
CA GLN A 190 -16.41 -3.50 -7.18
C GLN A 190 -15.74 -2.41 -8.01
N VAL A 191 -16.55 -1.50 -8.55
CA VAL A 191 -16.06 -0.25 -9.14
C VAL A 191 -16.77 0.91 -8.45
N ALA A 192 -15.98 1.82 -7.89
CA ALA A 192 -16.45 2.78 -6.88
C ALA A 192 -17.11 2.03 -5.71
N ASP A 193 -18.41 2.22 -5.48
CA ASP A 193 -19.22 1.58 -4.45
C ASP A 193 -20.25 0.60 -5.03
N ILE A 194 -20.10 0.20 -6.30
CA ILE A 194 -21.02 -0.71 -7.00
C ILE A 194 -20.42 -2.12 -7.12
N PRO A 195 -21.09 -3.18 -6.61
CA PRO A 195 -20.75 -4.57 -6.89
C PRO A 195 -21.01 -4.94 -8.34
N VAL A 196 -19.97 -5.34 -9.07
CA VAL A 196 -20.08 -5.67 -10.50
C VAL A 196 -21.03 -6.84 -10.76
N LYS A 197 -21.03 -7.84 -9.87
CA LYS A 197 -21.95 -8.99 -9.96
C LYS A 197 -23.43 -8.58 -9.96
N GLU A 198 -23.78 -7.50 -9.25
CA GLU A 198 -25.17 -7.04 -9.11
C GLU A 198 -25.61 -6.28 -10.37
N VAL A 199 -24.71 -5.53 -10.98
CA VAL A 199 -24.95 -4.87 -12.28
C VAL A 199 -25.23 -5.90 -13.35
N ILE A 200 -24.40 -6.95 -13.43
CA ILE A 200 -24.55 -8.04 -14.40
C ILE A 200 -25.86 -8.82 -14.13
N ALA A 201 -26.12 -9.24 -12.90
CA ALA A 201 -27.32 -10.01 -12.56
C ALA A 201 -28.62 -9.22 -12.78
N GLY A 202 -28.60 -7.90 -12.55
CA GLY A 202 -29.73 -7.01 -12.78
C GLY A 202 -29.88 -6.53 -14.23
N ASN A 203 -28.97 -6.92 -15.13
CA ASN A 203 -28.93 -6.48 -16.53
C ASN A 203 -28.95 -4.94 -16.69
N PHE A 204 -28.28 -4.24 -15.76
CA PHE A 204 -28.15 -2.79 -15.81
C PHE A 204 -27.16 -2.37 -16.89
N ARG A 205 -27.44 -1.24 -17.56
CA ARG A 205 -26.54 -0.70 -18.59
C ARG A 205 -25.42 0.10 -17.95
N TRP A 206 -24.17 -0.24 -18.25
CA TRP A 206 -23.02 0.49 -17.77
C TRP A 206 -23.05 1.97 -18.17
N GLN A 207 -23.56 2.32 -19.36
CA GLN A 207 -23.61 3.71 -19.82
C GLN A 207 -24.48 4.59 -18.91
N ASP A 208 -25.62 4.07 -18.42
CA ASP A 208 -26.53 4.81 -17.55
C ASP A 208 -25.87 5.06 -16.18
N LEU A 209 -25.17 4.04 -15.66
CA LEU A 209 -24.38 4.17 -14.44
C LEU A 209 -23.22 5.15 -14.62
N GLU A 210 -22.45 5.05 -15.71
CA GLU A 210 -21.34 5.95 -16.03
C GLU A 210 -21.82 7.40 -16.17
N GLN A 211 -23.00 7.64 -16.73
CA GLN A 211 -23.62 8.97 -16.79
C GLN A 211 -23.96 9.49 -15.40
N ALA A 212 -24.60 8.68 -14.56
CA ALA A 212 -24.95 9.06 -13.18
C ALA A 212 -23.72 9.27 -12.29
N TYR A 213 -22.65 8.49 -12.54
CA TYR A 213 -21.42 8.52 -11.78
C TYR A 213 -20.39 9.49 -12.38
N GLY A 214 -20.48 9.92 -13.63
CA GLY A 214 -19.50 10.80 -14.26
C GLY A 214 -18.05 10.25 -14.25
N ILE A 215 -17.88 8.93 -14.16
CA ILE A 215 -16.59 8.22 -14.34
C ILE A 215 -16.85 6.91 -15.08
N ASN A 216 -15.77 6.36 -15.64
CA ASN A 216 -15.78 5.02 -16.19
C ASN A 216 -16.06 3.97 -15.11
N LEU A 217 -17.01 3.08 -15.37
CA LEU A 217 -17.45 2.02 -14.46
C LEU A 217 -17.42 0.63 -15.10
N ASP A 218 -17.46 0.53 -16.43
CA ASP A 218 -17.50 -0.75 -17.14
C ASP A 218 -16.19 -1.55 -16.93
N PRO A 219 -16.25 -2.74 -16.30
CA PRO A 219 -15.09 -3.59 -16.07
C PRO A 219 -14.36 -4.02 -17.34
N GLU A 220 -15.02 -4.07 -18.50
CA GLU A 220 -14.37 -4.43 -19.78
C GLU A 220 -13.17 -3.52 -20.09
N ARG A 221 -13.15 -2.29 -19.54
CA ARG A 221 -12.04 -1.34 -19.69
C ARG A 221 -10.72 -1.80 -19.06
N ILE A 222 -10.73 -2.76 -18.14
CA ILE A 222 -9.50 -3.29 -17.53
C ILE A 222 -9.15 -4.71 -18.03
N LEU A 223 -10.14 -5.48 -18.51
CA LEU A 223 -9.91 -6.85 -18.98
C LEU A 223 -9.02 -6.86 -20.23
N GLY A 224 -8.15 -7.86 -20.33
CA GLY A 224 -7.15 -7.98 -21.39
C GLY A 224 -5.92 -7.07 -21.24
N HIS A 225 -6.00 -5.99 -20.46
CA HIS A 225 -4.85 -5.13 -20.21
C HIS A 225 -3.78 -5.81 -19.34
N PRO A 226 -2.49 -5.47 -19.51
CA PRO A 226 -1.44 -5.97 -18.63
C PRO A 226 -1.71 -5.59 -17.17
N ALA A 227 -1.65 -6.58 -16.30
CA ALA A 227 -1.67 -6.43 -14.85
C ALA A 227 -0.25 -6.27 -14.30
N ILE A 228 0.70 -7.02 -14.87
CA ILE A 228 2.09 -7.09 -14.43
C ILE A 228 3.02 -7.05 -15.63
N LEU A 229 3.99 -6.13 -15.59
CA LEU A 229 5.02 -5.98 -16.62
C LEU A 229 6.40 -6.24 -16.00
N GLU A 230 7.25 -6.95 -16.74
CA GLU A 230 8.69 -6.97 -16.54
C GLU A 230 9.32 -5.96 -17.52
N VAL A 231 10.33 -5.21 -17.09
CA VAL A 231 11.07 -4.28 -17.95
C VAL A 231 12.56 -4.32 -17.59
N ARG A 232 13.43 -4.48 -18.60
CA ARG A 232 14.88 -4.28 -18.42
C ARG A 232 15.26 -2.80 -18.58
N SER A 233 16.09 -2.30 -17.68
CA SER A 233 16.61 -0.92 -17.72
C SER A 233 18.06 -0.92 -17.25
N GLY A 234 18.99 -0.45 -18.08
CA GLY A 234 20.42 -0.63 -17.85
C GLY A 234 20.77 -2.13 -17.72
N ARG A 235 21.44 -2.50 -16.63
CA ARG A 235 21.69 -3.92 -16.29
C ARG A 235 20.64 -4.51 -15.35
N GLY A 236 19.70 -3.70 -14.86
CA GLY A 236 18.70 -4.08 -13.87
C GLY A 236 17.40 -4.58 -14.48
N LEU A 237 16.58 -5.18 -13.63
CA LEU A 237 15.29 -5.75 -13.98
C LEU A 237 14.19 -5.19 -13.07
N LEU A 238 13.08 -4.75 -13.65
CA LEU A 238 11.96 -4.19 -12.91
C LEU A 238 10.71 -5.03 -13.14
N ILE A 239 10.01 -5.42 -12.07
CA ILE A 239 8.64 -5.93 -12.11
C ILE A 239 7.69 -4.85 -11.60
N LEU A 240 6.74 -4.45 -12.43
CA LEU A 240 5.74 -3.43 -12.16
C LEU A 240 4.38 -4.10 -12.08
N SER A 241 3.84 -4.24 -10.87
CA SER A 241 2.56 -4.91 -10.61
C SER A 241 1.51 -3.92 -10.15
N TYR A 242 0.39 -3.80 -10.85
CA TYR A 242 -0.78 -3.10 -10.31
C TYR A 242 -1.59 -3.94 -9.30
N PRO A 243 -1.71 -5.27 -9.45
CA PRO A 243 -2.20 -6.13 -8.38
C PRO A 243 -1.34 -6.04 -7.12
N HIS A 244 -2.00 -6.16 -5.96
CA HIS A 244 -1.37 -6.19 -4.65
C HIS A 244 -1.09 -7.63 -4.24
N LEU A 245 -0.02 -8.19 -4.79
CA LEU A 245 0.44 -9.57 -4.52
C LEU A 245 0.88 -9.76 -3.06
N GLU A 246 1.11 -8.66 -2.34
CA GLU A 246 1.42 -8.62 -0.92
C GLU A 246 0.16 -8.70 -0.02
N THR A 247 -1.05 -8.79 -0.58
CA THR A 247 -2.28 -8.84 0.23
C THR A 247 -2.24 -10.06 1.15
N PRO A 248 -2.32 -9.89 2.49
CA PRO A 248 -2.19 -11.02 3.42
C PRO A 248 -3.30 -12.05 3.22
N GLY A 249 -2.94 -13.32 3.14
CA GLY A 249 -3.87 -14.42 2.93
C GLY A 249 -4.23 -14.68 1.46
N ASP A 250 -3.78 -13.83 0.52
CA ASP A 250 -3.91 -14.08 -0.91
C ASP A 250 -2.90 -15.18 -1.32
N THR A 251 -3.31 -16.44 -1.19
CA THR A 251 -2.39 -17.60 -1.32
C THR A 251 -1.67 -17.61 -2.67
N TRP A 252 -2.39 -17.36 -3.76
CA TRP A 252 -1.80 -17.37 -5.11
C TRP A 252 -0.99 -16.10 -5.39
N GLY A 253 -1.48 -14.93 -4.98
CA GLY A 253 -0.73 -13.69 -5.07
C GLY A 253 0.59 -13.74 -4.28
N ASN A 254 0.56 -14.22 -3.04
CA ASN A 254 1.75 -14.34 -2.19
C ASN A 254 2.75 -15.37 -2.75
N ARG A 255 2.28 -16.46 -3.35
CA ARG A 255 3.17 -17.43 -4.03
C ARG A 255 3.83 -16.84 -5.28
N LEU A 256 3.08 -16.09 -6.09
CA LEU A 256 3.63 -15.36 -7.23
C LEU A 256 4.66 -14.31 -6.77
N LEU A 257 4.38 -13.56 -5.70
CA LEU A 257 5.32 -12.63 -5.10
C LEU A 257 6.62 -13.33 -4.69
N PHE A 258 6.53 -14.46 -4.00
CA PHE A 258 7.71 -15.24 -3.61
C PHE A 258 8.55 -15.66 -4.82
N ASN A 259 7.91 -16.19 -5.87
CA ASN A 259 8.60 -16.57 -7.10
C ASN A 259 9.26 -15.36 -7.80
N MET A 260 8.58 -14.21 -7.84
CA MET A 260 9.12 -12.97 -8.40
C MET A 260 10.36 -12.49 -7.64
N LEU A 261 10.34 -12.51 -6.31
CA LEU A 261 11.48 -12.12 -5.49
C LEU A 261 12.69 -13.03 -5.72
N ARG A 262 12.48 -14.36 -5.80
CA ARG A 262 13.56 -15.31 -6.09
C ARG A 262 14.16 -15.08 -7.48
N TYR A 263 13.31 -14.86 -8.47
CA TYR A 263 13.73 -14.56 -9.83
C TYR A 263 14.53 -13.24 -9.89
N LEU A 264 14.01 -12.18 -9.27
CA LEU A 264 14.69 -10.87 -9.22
C LEU A 264 16.04 -10.92 -8.47
N ASP A 265 16.14 -11.67 -7.37
CA ASP A 265 17.41 -11.85 -6.67
C ASP A 265 18.42 -12.62 -7.52
N SER A 266 17.97 -13.68 -8.22
CA SER A 266 18.82 -14.47 -9.12
C SER A 266 19.33 -13.66 -10.30
N GLU A 267 18.48 -12.82 -10.90
CA GLU A 267 18.88 -11.91 -11.98
C GLU A 267 19.89 -10.87 -11.50
N ALA A 268 19.63 -10.24 -10.36
CA ALA A 268 20.55 -9.27 -9.77
C ALA A 268 21.89 -9.91 -9.35
N ALA A 269 21.89 -11.19 -8.97
CA ALA A 269 23.10 -11.91 -8.59
C ALA A 269 24.13 -12.04 -9.72
N MET A 270 23.72 -11.91 -10.98
CA MET A 270 24.63 -11.91 -12.13
C MET A 270 25.49 -10.63 -12.19
N ALA A 271 25.02 -9.53 -11.62
CA ALA A 271 25.69 -8.23 -11.66
C ALA A 271 26.19 -7.75 -10.28
N LEU A 272 25.51 -8.15 -9.20
CA LEU A 272 25.75 -7.69 -7.84
C LEU A 272 26.18 -8.84 -6.91
N PRO A 273 27.23 -8.62 -6.09
CA PRO A 273 27.71 -9.64 -5.16
C PRO A 273 26.65 -9.98 -4.11
N SER A 274 26.81 -11.15 -3.47
CA SER A 274 26.01 -11.44 -2.27
C SER A 274 26.51 -10.55 -1.14
N SER A 275 25.57 -9.96 -0.41
CA SER A 275 25.83 -9.10 0.73
C SER A 275 24.74 -9.40 1.75
N ALA A 276 25.15 -9.63 3.00
CA ALA A 276 24.27 -9.69 4.15
C ALA A 276 24.40 -8.35 4.90
N PRO A 277 23.74 -7.26 4.42
CA PRO A 277 23.91 -5.96 5.05
C PRO A 277 23.48 -6.01 6.52
N PRO A 278 24.15 -5.27 7.42
CA PRO A 278 23.57 -5.02 8.73
C PRO A 278 22.23 -4.27 8.54
N PRO A 279 21.23 -4.51 9.41
CA PRO A 279 19.98 -3.78 9.36
C PRO A 279 20.23 -2.29 9.66
N PRO A 280 19.44 -1.38 9.06
CA PRO A 280 19.53 0.05 9.36
C PRO A 280 19.24 0.37 10.84
N PRO A 281 19.71 1.53 11.34
CA PRO A 281 19.54 1.92 12.74
C PRO A 281 18.06 2.15 13.12
N CYS A 282 17.78 1.98 14.42
CA CYS A 282 16.49 2.27 15.06
C CYS A 282 16.74 2.90 16.44
N PHE A 283 15.68 3.22 17.21
CA PHE A 283 15.89 3.72 18.57
C PHE A 283 16.46 2.63 19.47
N ASP A 284 17.30 3.03 20.43
CA ASP A 284 18.10 2.11 21.25
C ASP A 284 17.30 1.39 22.34
N ALA A 285 16.06 1.80 22.58
CA ALA A 285 15.18 1.23 23.60
C ALA A 285 13.73 1.16 23.10
N PRO A 286 12.93 0.19 23.56
CA PRO A 286 11.52 0.10 23.22
C PRO A 286 10.69 1.20 23.90
N PRO A 287 9.49 1.54 23.38
CA PRO A 287 8.61 2.54 23.98
C PRO A 287 8.24 2.21 25.43
N GLY A 288 8.32 3.22 26.29
CA GLY A 288 7.86 3.14 27.67
C GLY A 288 6.35 3.29 27.81
N ARG A 289 5.86 3.19 29.05
CA ARG A 289 4.42 3.22 29.38
C ARG A 289 3.72 4.51 28.95
N ALA A 290 4.42 5.64 29.03
CA ALA A 290 3.85 6.93 28.66
C ALA A 290 3.58 7.02 27.15
N ALA A 291 4.53 6.57 26.32
CA ALA A 291 4.35 6.49 24.87
C ALA A 291 3.25 5.50 24.48
N ALA A 292 3.24 4.31 25.11
CA ALA A 292 2.20 3.30 24.89
C ALA A 292 0.79 3.84 25.16
N ARG A 293 0.57 4.55 26.28
CA ARG A 293 -0.72 5.17 26.61
C ARG A 293 -1.15 6.23 25.60
N ALA A 294 -0.22 7.05 25.11
CA ALA A 294 -0.52 8.07 24.12
C ALA A 294 -0.96 7.45 22.78
N LEU A 295 -0.24 6.42 22.31
CA LEU A 295 -0.61 5.66 21.10
C LEU A 295 -1.95 4.94 21.28
N GLU A 296 -2.23 4.39 22.46
CA GLU A 296 -3.52 3.74 22.73
C GLU A 296 -4.67 4.75 22.71
N ALA A 297 -4.48 5.94 23.27
CA ALA A 297 -5.48 7.00 23.21
C ALA A 297 -5.74 7.47 21.78
N ALA A 298 -4.67 7.66 20.98
CA ALA A 298 -4.79 7.98 19.56
C ALA A 298 -5.55 6.90 18.78
N TRP A 299 -5.21 5.62 19.02
CA TRP A 299 -5.89 4.49 18.39
C TRP A 299 -7.37 4.45 18.75
N ARG A 300 -7.74 4.69 20.02
CA ARG A 300 -9.14 4.74 20.46
C ARG A 300 -9.92 5.86 19.75
N ASP A 301 -9.34 7.05 19.61
CA ASP A 301 -9.97 8.17 18.90
C ASP A 301 -10.21 7.82 17.41
N ALA A 302 -9.24 7.19 16.75
CA ALA A 302 -9.39 6.71 15.37
C ALA A 302 -10.44 5.59 15.23
N ALA A 303 -10.40 4.59 16.12
CA ALA A 303 -11.35 3.47 16.11
C ALA A 303 -12.79 3.94 16.38
N ASN A 304 -12.98 4.90 17.29
CA ASN A 304 -14.29 5.51 17.56
C ASN A 304 -14.83 6.26 16.33
N LEU A 305 -13.97 6.96 15.58
CA LEU A 305 -14.37 7.61 14.33
C LEU A 305 -14.79 6.59 13.27
N VAL A 306 -14.06 5.47 13.13
CA VAL A 306 -14.44 4.40 12.20
C VAL A 306 -15.79 3.78 12.59
N ALA A 307 -15.98 3.46 13.88
CA ALA A 307 -17.25 2.96 14.38
C ALA A 307 -18.40 3.96 14.15
N PHE A 308 -18.15 5.26 14.30
CA PHE A 308 -19.12 6.31 13.98
C PHE A 308 -19.52 6.27 12.49
N GLY A 309 -18.56 6.15 11.57
CA GLY A 309 -18.84 6.05 10.14
C GLY A 309 -19.63 4.79 9.76
N GLU A 310 -19.35 3.65 10.39
CA GLU A 310 -20.11 2.40 10.22
C GLU A 310 -21.56 2.54 10.73
N GLN A 311 -21.75 3.06 11.95
CA GLN A 311 -23.07 3.31 12.53
C GLN A 311 -23.92 4.28 11.69
N ASN A 312 -23.26 5.16 10.93
CA ASN A 312 -23.92 6.12 10.05
C ASN A 312 -24.06 5.64 8.59
N LEU A 313 -23.71 4.38 8.29
CA LEU A 313 -23.77 3.76 6.95
C LEU A 313 -22.93 4.49 5.89
N LEU A 314 -21.88 5.18 6.32
CA LEU A 314 -20.92 5.84 5.44
C LEU A 314 -19.87 4.86 4.95
N TRP A 315 -19.50 3.91 5.83
CA TRP A 315 -18.48 2.88 5.60
C TRP A 315 -18.99 1.49 5.98
N ASN A 316 -18.31 0.48 5.46
CA ASN A 316 -18.36 -0.89 5.99
C ASN A 316 -16.96 -1.52 5.90
N ARG A 317 -16.73 -2.61 6.63
CA ARG A 317 -15.46 -3.35 6.56
C ARG A 317 -15.48 -4.30 5.38
N ARG A 318 -14.44 -4.19 4.55
CA ARG A 318 -14.13 -5.19 3.51
C ARG A 318 -13.17 -6.27 4.03
N GLY A 319 -12.43 -5.94 5.07
CA GLY A 319 -11.57 -6.84 5.83
C GLY A 319 -11.09 -6.16 7.11
N SER A 320 -10.19 -6.80 7.85
CA SER A 320 -9.64 -6.24 9.09
C SER A 320 -8.82 -4.96 8.88
N TRP A 321 -8.34 -4.72 7.66
CA TRP A 321 -7.42 -3.64 7.32
C TRP A 321 -7.96 -2.66 6.27
N LEU A 322 -9.17 -2.89 5.74
CA LEU A 322 -9.73 -2.08 4.65
C LEU A 322 -11.20 -1.73 4.86
N LEU A 323 -11.49 -0.44 4.77
CA LEU A 323 -12.85 0.07 4.67
C LEU A 323 -13.30 0.09 3.22
N ASN A 324 -14.58 -0.21 3.01
CA ASN A 324 -15.32 0.25 1.85
C ASN A 324 -16.07 1.54 2.21
N TRP A 325 -16.30 2.39 1.23
CA TRP A 325 -16.99 3.67 1.46
C TRP A 325 -17.84 4.05 0.27
N ARG A 326 -18.90 4.80 0.55
CA ARG A 326 -19.73 5.41 -0.49
C ARG A 326 -18.91 6.38 -1.32
N ARG A 327 -19.21 6.46 -2.61
CA ARG A 327 -18.56 7.39 -3.50
C ARG A 327 -18.64 8.83 -2.96
N GLY A 328 -17.51 9.54 -3.06
CA GLY A 328 -17.38 10.93 -2.66
C GLY A 328 -17.01 11.13 -1.19
N ILE A 329 -17.35 10.17 -0.32
CA ILE A 329 -16.91 10.14 1.07
C ILE A 329 -15.49 9.54 1.12
N ARG A 330 -14.60 10.11 1.94
CA ARG A 330 -13.28 9.53 2.16
C ARG A 330 -13.40 8.35 3.13
N GLY A 331 -12.75 7.23 2.82
CA GLY A 331 -12.63 6.09 3.74
C GLY A 331 -11.19 5.57 3.86
N LEU A 332 -10.38 5.74 2.80
CA LEU A 332 -8.98 5.31 2.78
C LEU A 332 -8.18 5.91 3.94
N GLU A 333 -8.20 7.23 4.07
CA GLU A 333 -7.40 7.96 5.05
C GLU A 333 -7.81 7.61 6.49
N TYR A 334 -9.10 7.44 6.76
CA TYR A 334 -9.60 7.08 8.09
C TYR A 334 -9.26 5.64 8.47
N GLY A 335 -9.49 4.68 7.56
CA GLY A 335 -9.13 3.29 7.80
C GLY A 335 -7.63 3.11 7.95
N PHE A 336 -6.83 3.82 7.15
CA PHE A 336 -5.37 3.74 7.23
C PHE A 336 -4.84 4.28 8.55
N LEU A 337 -5.43 5.35 9.08
CA LEU A 337 -5.06 5.89 10.38
C LEU A 337 -5.28 4.85 11.49
N GLU A 338 -6.46 4.23 11.53
CA GLU A 338 -6.78 3.20 12.52
C GLU A 338 -5.84 2.00 12.42
N VAL A 339 -5.58 1.50 11.21
CA VAL A 339 -4.72 0.33 10.96
C VAL A 339 -3.27 0.62 11.31
N ALA A 340 -2.74 1.79 10.95
CA ALA A 340 -1.38 2.19 11.29
C ALA A 340 -1.18 2.31 12.81
N LEU A 341 -2.15 2.92 13.51
CA LEU A 341 -2.13 3.01 14.97
C LEU A 341 -2.27 1.64 15.63
N ARG A 342 -3.13 0.76 15.11
CA ARG A 342 -3.23 -0.63 15.59
C ARG A 342 -1.89 -1.35 15.43
N CYS A 343 -1.26 -1.23 14.26
CA CYS A 343 0.05 -1.82 14.01
C CYS A 343 1.10 -1.33 15.02
N ALA A 344 1.10 -0.04 15.35
CA ALA A 344 2.00 0.49 16.38
C ALA A 344 1.77 -0.18 17.75
N LEU A 345 0.50 -0.38 18.14
CA LEU A 345 0.14 -1.06 19.40
C LEU A 345 0.56 -2.53 19.42
N ASP A 346 0.39 -3.24 18.31
CA ASP A 346 0.75 -4.66 18.20
C ASP A 346 2.27 -4.90 18.32
N HIS A 347 3.07 -3.86 18.05
CA HIS A 347 4.53 -3.86 18.15
C HIS A 347 5.05 -3.22 19.46
N LEU A 348 4.18 -2.90 20.42
CA LEU A 348 4.62 -2.52 21.76
C LEU A 348 5.14 -3.73 22.54
N PRO A 349 6.16 -3.56 23.40
CA PRO A 349 6.70 -4.66 24.19
C PRO A 349 5.64 -5.25 25.13
N ALA A 350 5.61 -6.59 25.25
CA ALA A 350 4.75 -7.29 26.19
C ALA A 350 5.29 -7.17 27.62
N GLY A 351 4.97 -6.06 28.30
CA GLY A 351 5.34 -5.85 29.70
C GLY A 351 5.39 -4.37 30.07
N PRO A 352 5.48 -4.05 31.36
CA PRO A 352 5.70 -2.68 31.79
C PRO A 352 7.13 -2.28 31.34
N GLY A 353 7.25 -1.68 30.16
CA GLY A 353 8.49 -1.02 29.73
C GLY A 353 9.01 -0.19 30.90
N GLY A 354 10.29 -0.39 31.26
CA GLY A 354 10.91 0.35 32.34
C GLY A 354 10.75 1.85 32.09
N ASP A 355 10.47 2.63 33.14
CA ASP A 355 10.51 4.08 33.01
C ASP A 355 11.99 4.47 32.89
N ALA A 356 12.51 4.41 31.67
CA ALA A 356 13.85 4.90 31.37
C ALA A 356 13.89 6.41 31.70
N PRO A 357 15.03 6.95 32.18
CA PRO A 357 15.15 8.38 32.49
C PRO A 357 14.83 9.27 31.28
N TYR A 358 15.06 8.75 30.08
CA TYR A 358 14.73 9.35 28.81
C TYR A 358 14.06 8.31 27.90
N ASP A 359 12.84 8.60 27.46
CA ASP A 359 12.09 7.78 26.51
C ASP A 359 11.89 8.59 25.21
N PRO A 360 12.64 8.29 24.12
CA PRO A 360 12.56 9.04 22.87
C PRO A 360 11.21 8.89 22.17
N TRP A 361 10.36 7.96 22.62
CA TRP A 361 9.04 7.71 22.04
C TRP A 361 7.95 8.63 22.59
N VAL A 362 8.14 9.20 23.79
CA VAL A 362 7.08 9.97 24.47
C VAL A 362 6.67 11.20 23.69
N ALA A 363 7.64 11.99 23.22
CA ALA A 363 7.33 13.23 22.50
C ALA A 363 6.64 12.95 21.14
N PRO A 364 7.15 12.05 20.28
CA PRO A 364 6.45 11.64 19.06
C PRO A 364 5.05 11.07 19.32
N ALA A 365 4.90 10.17 20.29
CA ALA A 365 3.61 9.55 20.60
C ALA A 365 2.56 10.56 21.10
N ARG A 366 2.96 11.52 21.97
CA ARG A 366 2.07 12.59 22.44
C ARG A 366 1.67 13.55 21.33
N LYS A 367 2.59 13.87 20.41
CA LYS A 367 2.28 14.68 19.23
C LYS A 367 1.21 14.00 18.39
N ILE A 368 1.38 12.70 18.11
CA ILE A 368 0.38 11.89 17.38
C ILE A 368 -0.96 11.88 18.12
N GLU A 369 -0.97 11.66 19.44
CA GLU A 369 -2.20 11.68 20.24
C GLU A 369 -2.99 12.97 20.06
N VAL A 370 -2.33 14.12 20.22
CA VAL A 370 -2.98 15.44 20.13
C VAL A 370 -3.53 15.71 18.73
N GLU A 371 -2.72 15.45 17.70
CA GLU A 371 -3.12 15.70 16.32
C GLU A 371 -4.22 14.74 15.85
N VAL A 372 -4.16 13.46 16.23
CA VAL A 372 -5.21 12.47 15.93
C VAL A 372 -6.52 12.86 16.61
N ARG A 373 -6.51 13.26 17.88
CA ARG A 373 -7.73 13.70 18.57
C ARG A 373 -8.40 14.87 17.86
N LYS A 374 -7.60 15.88 17.48
CA LYS A 374 -8.07 17.06 16.76
C LYS A 374 -8.62 16.69 15.37
N PHE A 375 -7.88 15.85 14.64
CA PHE A 375 -8.30 15.33 13.34
C PHE A 375 -9.62 14.58 13.43
N CYS A 376 -9.76 13.67 14.40
CA CYS A 376 -10.97 12.87 14.58
C CYS A 376 -12.19 13.72 14.95
N SER A 377 -12.02 14.75 15.78
CA SER A 377 -13.08 15.70 16.10
C SER A 377 -13.58 16.43 14.84
N MET A 378 -12.67 17.03 14.07
CA MET A 378 -13.02 17.76 12.85
C MET A 378 -13.55 16.83 11.75
N ALA A 379 -13.03 15.61 11.66
CA ALA A 379 -13.50 14.60 10.72
C ALA A 379 -14.92 14.16 11.02
N ARG A 380 -15.27 14.01 12.30
CA ARG A 380 -16.65 13.71 12.70
C ARG A 380 -17.61 14.80 12.25
N GLU A 381 -17.27 16.07 12.49
CA GLU A 381 -18.06 17.21 11.99
C GLU A 381 -18.21 17.17 10.46
N LEU A 382 -17.13 16.87 9.73
CA LEU A 382 -17.18 16.73 8.27
C LEU A 382 -18.16 15.63 7.85
N LEU A 383 -18.12 14.46 8.47
CA LEU A 383 -18.98 13.33 8.12
C LEU A 383 -20.46 13.61 8.44
N GLU A 384 -20.73 14.33 9.53
CA GLU A 384 -22.09 14.79 9.89
C GLU A 384 -22.66 15.74 8.82
N GLU A 385 -21.83 16.60 8.25
CA GLU A 385 -22.22 17.55 7.17
C GLU A 385 -22.29 16.88 5.78
N GLU A 386 -21.39 15.94 5.48
CA GLU A 386 -21.38 15.24 4.19
C GLU A 386 -22.53 14.23 4.06
N LYS A 387 -22.99 13.65 5.17
CA LYS A 387 -24.10 12.68 5.18
C LYS A 387 -25.40 13.21 4.55
N PRO A 388 -25.95 14.38 4.92
CA PRO A 388 -27.12 14.93 4.25
C PRO A 388 -26.80 15.38 2.81
N ALA A 389 -25.60 15.92 2.55
CA ALA A 389 -25.21 16.33 1.20
C ALA A 389 -25.19 15.15 0.22
N ALA A 390 -24.73 13.98 0.66
CA ALA A 390 -24.73 12.75 -0.14
C ALA A 390 -26.13 12.20 -0.45
N ARG A 391 -27.17 12.62 0.29
CA ARG A 391 -28.56 12.25 0.00
C ARG A 391 -29.21 13.13 -1.07
N ASN A 392 -28.75 14.38 -1.17
CA ASN A 392 -29.39 15.41 -2.00
C ASN A 392 -28.74 15.55 -3.39
N GLY A 393 -27.70 14.79 -3.70
CA GLY A 393 -27.04 14.85 -4.99
C GLY A 393 -25.73 14.06 -5.04
N GLN A 394 -25.02 14.21 -6.15
CA GLN A 394 -23.78 13.51 -6.40
C GLN A 394 -22.62 14.16 -5.61
N LEU A 395 -22.20 13.51 -4.53
CA LEU A 395 -21.02 13.94 -3.80
C LEU A 395 -19.75 13.50 -4.55
N SER A 396 -18.89 14.46 -4.89
CA SER A 396 -17.55 14.15 -5.39
C SER A 396 -16.48 14.50 -4.34
N LYS A 397 -15.39 13.74 -4.33
CA LYS A 397 -14.30 13.83 -3.34
C LYS A 397 -13.57 15.19 -3.38
N LEU A 398 -13.52 15.83 -4.56
CA LEU A 398 -12.84 17.12 -4.78
C LEU A 398 -13.79 18.25 -5.20
N GLY A 399 -15.07 17.95 -5.43
CA GLY A 399 -16.04 18.97 -5.78
C GLY A 399 -16.45 19.83 -4.59
N LYS A 400 -16.99 20.99 -4.93
CA LYS A 400 -17.58 21.94 -3.98
C LYS A 400 -18.90 21.41 -3.45
N VAL A 401 -19.14 21.57 -2.15
CA VAL A 401 -20.39 21.15 -1.50
C VAL A 401 -21.04 22.36 -0.84
N ASN A 402 -20.39 22.90 0.18
CA ASN A 402 -20.72 24.16 0.83
C ASN A 402 -19.47 24.67 1.53
N ARG A 403 -19.47 25.94 1.96
CA ARG A 403 -18.30 26.58 2.58
C ARG A 403 -17.72 25.77 3.75
N ARG A 404 -18.58 25.25 4.64
CA ARG A 404 -18.13 24.51 5.83
C ARG A 404 -17.46 23.18 5.45
N VAL A 405 -18.09 22.39 4.58
CA VAL A 405 -17.54 21.11 4.09
C VAL A 405 -16.23 21.34 3.34
N ASP A 406 -16.18 22.35 2.48
CA ASP A 406 -14.99 22.65 1.69
C ASP A 406 -13.81 23.09 2.57
N ASP A 407 -14.06 23.93 3.59
CA ASP A 407 -13.06 24.38 4.56
C ASP A 407 -12.55 23.21 5.42
N LEU A 408 -13.44 22.33 5.87
CA LEU A 408 -13.07 21.11 6.61
C LEU A 408 -12.23 20.17 5.75
N ARG A 409 -12.64 19.90 4.49
CA ARG A 409 -11.88 19.07 3.55
C ARG A 409 -10.48 19.63 3.30
N ALA A 410 -10.37 20.93 3.07
CA ALA A 410 -9.08 21.58 2.83
C ALA A 410 -8.14 21.48 4.05
N ARG A 411 -8.67 21.66 5.27
CA ARG A 411 -7.87 21.53 6.50
C ARG A 411 -7.46 20.09 6.79
N LEU A 412 -8.38 19.15 6.64
CA LEU A 412 -8.14 17.73 6.96
C LEU A 412 -7.26 17.04 5.92
N PHE A 413 -7.49 17.33 4.63
CA PHE A 413 -6.95 16.55 3.51
C PHE A 413 -6.28 17.37 2.41
N GLY A 414 -6.31 18.71 2.47
CA GLY A 414 -5.87 19.56 1.37
C GLY A 414 -6.83 19.56 0.17
N THR A 415 -6.36 20.11 -0.95
CA THR A 415 -7.18 20.37 -2.14
C THR A 415 -6.98 19.35 -3.27
N ARG A 416 -6.11 18.36 -3.07
CA ARG A 416 -5.75 17.35 -4.07
C ARG A 416 -6.34 15.98 -3.72
N MET A 417 -6.24 15.04 -4.67
CA MET A 417 -6.75 13.67 -4.50
C MET A 417 -5.98 12.89 -3.43
N ASN A 418 -4.65 13.02 -3.42
CA ASN A 418 -3.78 12.53 -2.36
C ASN A 418 -4.03 13.30 -1.06
N HIS A 419 -3.70 12.68 0.08
CA HIS A 419 -3.87 13.34 1.37
C HIS A 419 -2.85 14.48 1.55
N GLY A 420 -3.34 15.62 2.01
CA GLY A 420 -2.58 16.79 2.46
C GLY A 420 -3.09 17.20 3.85
N GLY A 421 -2.91 18.48 4.20
CA GLY A 421 -3.45 19.04 5.43
C GLY A 421 -3.00 18.30 6.69
N MET A 422 -3.88 18.22 7.69
CA MET A 422 -3.61 17.50 8.93
C MET A 422 -3.33 16.00 8.72
N CYS A 423 -4.03 15.36 7.78
CA CYS A 423 -3.84 13.94 7.49
C CYS A 423 -2.41 13.63 7.05
N ALA A 424 -1.83 14.45 6.16
CA ALA A 424 -0.45 14.26 5.74
C ALA A 424 0.55 14.42 6.89
N GLN A 425 0.34 15.41 7.78
CA GLN A 425 1.23 15.60 8.94
C GLN A 425 1.17 14.40 9.90
N ILE A 426 -0.03 13.90 10.20
CA ILE A 426 -0.22 12.72 11.06
C ILE A 426 0.43 11.48 10.43
N PHE A 427 0.27 11.30 9.12
CA PHE A 427 0.87 10.16 8.42
C PHE A 427 2.39 10.24 8.32
N ASP A 428 2.98 11.43 8.12
CA ASP A 428 4.44 11.62 8.16
C ASP A 428 5.01 11.28 9.55
N ASP A 429 4.32 11.71 10.63
CA ASP A 429 4.72 11.39 12.01
C ASP A 429 4.56 9.89 12.33
N LEU A 430 3.45 9.27 11.89
CA LEU A 430 3.20 7.84 12.09
C LEU A 430 4.15 6.96 11.28
N ASP A 431 4.44 7.30 10.02
CA ASP A 431 5.39 6.56 9.18
C ASP A 431 6.77 6.53 9.85
N THR A 432 7.24 7.66 10.36
CA THR A 432 8.53 7.75 11.07
C THR A 432 8.53 6.89 12.33
N LEU A 433 7.50 7.02 13.17
CA LEU A 433 7.39 6.24 14.41
C LEU A 433 7.31 4.73 14.14
N LEU A 434 6.52 4.32 13.14
CA LEU A 434 6.39 2.92 12.74
C LEU A 434 7.69 2.36 12.15
N LEU A 435 8.45 3.15 11.38
CA LEU A 435 9.76 2.73 10.86
C LEU A 435 10.68 2.28 11.99
N HIS A 436 10.80 3.10 13.04
CA HIS A 436 11.62 2.76 14.20
C HIS A 436 11.07 1.55 14.96
N LEU A 437 9.75 1.48 15.17
CA LEU A 437 9.10 0.36 15.88
C LEU A 437 9.34 -0.98 15.19
N LEU A 438 9.16 -1.01 13.87
CA LEU A 438 9.27 -2.23 13.08
C LEU A 438 10.72 -2.68 12.90
N ARG A 439 11.69 -1.76 12.85
CA ARG A 439 13.11 -2.10 12.81
C ARG A 439 13.60 -2.75 14.10
N MET A 440 13.06 -2.35 15.26
CA MET A 440 13.42 -2.96 16.55
C MET A 440 12.88 -4.38 16.68
N ASN A 441 11.59 -4.57 16.38
CA ASN A 441 10.88 -5.82 16.59
C ASN A 441 11.12 -6.83 15.46
N ARG A 442 12.36 -6.91 14.97
CA ARG A 442 12.79 -7.70 13.80
C ARG A 442 11.92 -8.96 13.62
N PRO A 443 11.15 -9.08 12.52
CA PRO A 443 10.25 -10.22 12.32
C PRO A 443 10.98 -11.56 12.26
#